data_AF-A0A4V0P2J3-F1
#
_entry.id   AF-A0A4V0P2J3-F1
#
_cell.length_a   1.000
_cell.length_b   1.000
_cell.length_c   1.000
_cell.angle_alpha   90.00
_cell.angle_beta   90.00
_cell.angle_gamma   90.00
#
_symmetry.space_group_name_H-M   'P 1'
#
loop_
_entity.id
_entity.type
_entity.pdbx_description
1 polymer ?
#
loop_
_entity_poly.entity_id
_entity_poly.type
_entity_poly.pdbx_seq_one_letter_code
_entity_poly.pdbx_strand_id
1 'polypeptide(L)'
;MQMVDKEGLLVSLHVDSANPHESRLLMKTIKNSISLTKPRYILGDRAYDSDKLDLECKKLGISLVAYHKLNRKNHTQDGREARRLKKRYTVERTNAHLKNYRKVNVRYERDPKLFENFIWMAHCLIFIKKFNIHIDY
;
A
#
# COMPACT_ATOMS: atom_id res chain seq x y z
N MET A 1 -6.98 -1.99 -2.77
CA MET A 1 -5.54 -1.82 -2.49
C MET A 1 -5.31 -0.53 -1.72
N GLN A 2 -4.35 -0.53 -0.80
CA GLN A 2 -3.95 0.64 -0.05
C GLN A 2 -2.43 0.83 -0.10
N MET A 3 -1.99 2.07 0.03
CA MET A 3 -0.60 2.47 0.15
C MET A 3 -0.43 3.27 1.43
N VAL A 4 0.53 2.86 2.26
CA VAL A 4 0.86 3.53 3.52
C VAL A 4 2.31 4.01 3.50
N ASP A 5 2.61 5.05 4.27
CA ASP A 5 3.98 5.53 4.45
C ASP A 5 4.78 4.67 5.46
N LYS A 6 5.98 5.16 5.83
CA LYS A 6 6.87 4.45 6.76
C LYS A 6 6.34 4.44 8.21
N GLU A 7 5.47 5.40 8.58
CA GLU A 7 4.81 5.51 9.87
C GLU A 7 3.54 4.65 9.97
N GLY A 8 2.95 4.29 8.83
CA GLY A 8 1.69 3.58 8.69
C GLY A 8 0.49 4.50 8.39
N LEU A 9 0.72 5.75 8.01
CA LEU A 9 -0.34 6.67 7.58
C LEU A 9 -0.86 6.24 6.20
N LEU A 10 -2.18 6.25 6.01
CA LEU A 10 -2.78 6.00 4.71
C LEU A 10 -2.49 7.16 3.75
N VAL A 11 -1.82 6.85 2.65
CA VAL A 11 -1.46 7.81 1.60
C VAL A 11 -2.31 7.64 0.35
N SER A 12 -2.79 6.42 0.09
CA SER A 12 -3.72 6.19 -1.00
C SER A 12 -4.59 4.97 -0.73
N LEU A 13 -5.83 5.06 -1.16
CA LEU A 13 -6.78 3.97 -1.13
C LEU A 13 -7.47 3.84 -2.48
N HIS A 14 -7.62 2.61 -2.94
CA HIS A 14 -8.42 2.29 -4.10
C HIS A 14 -9.23 1.03 -3.82
N VAL A 15 -10.56 1.19 -3.71
CA VAL A 15 -11.52 0.10 -3.57
C VAL A 15 -12.07 -0.22 -4.96
N ASP A 16 -11.98 -1.48 -5.36
CA ASP A 16 -12.54 -1.97 -6.62
C ASP A 16 -13.24 -3.30 -6.34
N SER A 17 -14.00 -3.79 -7.31
CA SER A 17 -14.52 -5.17 -7.32
C SER A 17 -13.37 -6.19 -7.34
N ALA A 18 -13.63 -7.46 -7.03
CA ALA A 18 -12.60 -8.50 -6.93
C ALA A 18 -12.00 -8.96 -8.28
N ASN A 19 -12.43 -8.38 -9.41
CA ASN A 19 -12.15 -8.87 -10.76
C ASN A 19 -10.96 -8.23 -11.54
N PRO A 20 -10.43 -7.03 -11.23
CA PRO A 20 -9.34 -6.45 -12.01
C PRO A 20 -7.98 -7.07 -11.69
N HIS A 21 -7.14 -7.19 -12.72
CA HIS A 21 -5.73 -7.58 -12.59
C HIS A 21 -4.97 -6.64 -11.64
N GLU A 22 -4.32 -7.21 -10.61
CA GLU A 22 -3.67 -6.48 -9.50
C GLU A 22 -2.67 -5.39 -9.94
N SER A 23 -2.03 -5.57 -11.09
CA SER A 23 -1.11 -4.58 -11.67
C SER A 23 -1.78 -3.25 -12.01
N ARG A 24 -2.99 -3.29 -12.58
CA ARG A 24 -3.73 -2.07 -12.96
C ARG A 24 -4.23 -1.31 -11.74
N LEU A 25 -4.54 -2.05 -10.67
CA LEU A 25 -4.92 -1.47 -9.38
C LEU A 25 -3.77 -0.66 -8.78
N LEU A 26 -2.50 -1.08 -8.94
CA LEU A 26 -1.36 -0.40 -8.31
C LEU A 26 -1.17 0.98 -8.92
N MET A 27 -1.18 1.08 -10.24
CA MET A 27 -1.03 2.36 -10.93
C MET A 27 -2.17 3.32 -10.64
N LYS A 28 -3.42 2.83 -10.55
CA LYS A 28 -4.55 3.64 -10.08
C LYS A 28 -4.33 4.15 -8.66
N THR A 29 -3.85 3.27 -7.77
CA THR A 29 -3.55 3.62 -6.37
C THR A 29 -2.47 4.71 -6.32
N ILE A 30 -1.36 4.56 -7.04
CA ILE A 30 -0.29 5.59 -7.08
C ILE A 30 -0.84 6.95 -7.53
N LYS A 31 -1.70 6.96 -8.56
CA LYS A 31 -2.30 8.20 -9.08
C LYS A 31 -3.30 8.86 -8.13
N ASN A 32 -3.96 8.07 -7.29
CA ASN A 32 -4.92 8.56 -6.30
C ASN A 32 -4.26 8.96 -4.96
N SER A 33 -2.93 8.99 -4.90
CA SER A 33 -2.18 9.38 -3.71
C SER A 33 -2.51 10.81 -3.29
N ILE A 34 -2.87 10.98 -2.01
CA ILE A 34 -3.08 12.29 -1.39
C ILE A 34 -1.78 12.91 -0.85
N SER A 35 -0.66 12.19 -0.90
CA SER A 35 0.63 12.73 -0.47
C SER A 35 1.10 13.85 -1.42
N LEU A 36 1.49 14.98 -0.82
CA LEU A 36 2.15 16.10 -1.50
C LEU A 36 3.55 15.73 -2.01
N THR A 37 4.12 14.66 -1.47
CA THR A 37 5.43 14.16 -1.87
C THR A 37 5.30 12.87 -2.66
N LYS A 38 6.07 12.81 -3.74
CA LYS A 38 6.15 11.63 -4.58
C LYS A 38 7.10 10.61 -3.95
N PRO A 39 6.67 9.34 -3.77
CA PRO A 39 7.55 8.33 -3.19
C PRO A 39 8.70 8.02 -4.15
N ARG A 40 9.92 7.90 -3.62
CA ARG A 40 11.05 7.35 -4.41
C ARG A 40 10.97 5.83 -4.56
N TYR A 41 10.41 5.17 -3.55
CA TYR A 41 10.33 3.71 -3.47
C TYR A 41 8.91 3.28 -3.10
N ILE A 42 8.39 2.27 -3.77
CA ILE A 42 7.18 1.56 -3.36
C ILE A 42 7.55 0.12 -3.06
N LEU A 43 7.23 -0.34 -1.87
CA LEU A 43 7.50 -1.71 -1.43
C LEU A 43 6.25 -2.55 -1.66
N GLY A 44 6.32 -3.42 -2.67
CA GLY A 44 5.20 -4.24 -3.10
C GLY A 44 5.33 -5.71 -2.68
N ASP A 45 4.18 -6.38 -2.67
CA ASP A 45 4.10 -7.84 -2.72
C ASP A 45 4.81 -8.46 -3.91
N ARG A 46 5.18 -9.73 -3.74
CA ARG A 46 5.76 -10.56 -4.81
C ARG A 46 4.84 -10.63 -6.03
N ALA A 47 3.53 -10.48 -5.85
CA ALA A 47 2.56 -10.46 -6.95
C ALA A 47 2.83 -9.32 -7.95
N TYR A 48 3.34 -8.17 -7.48
CA TYR A 48 3.67 -7.01 -8.30
C TYR A 48 4.99 -7.12 -9.07
N ASP A 49 5.71 -8.24 -8.92
CA ASP A 49 6.91 -8.54 -9.69
C ASP A 49 6.56 -8.73 -11.18
N SER A 50 6.76 -7.67 -11.99
CA SER A 50 6.46 -7.62 -13.41
C SER A 50 7.29 -6.55 -14.14
N ASP A 51 7.93 -6.92 -15.25
CA ASP A 51 8.71 -5.99 -16.10
C ASP A 51 7.85 -4.79 -16.57
N LYS A 52 6.57 -5.02 -16.88
CA LYS A 52 5.66 -3.96 -17.31
C LYS A 52 5.42 -2.93 -16.20
N LEU A 53 5.18 -3.40 -14.97
CA LEU A 53 4.97 -2.52 -13.82
C LEU A 53 6.24 -1.75 -13.45
N ASP A 54 7.39 -2.41 -13.51
CA ASP A 54 8.68 -1.77 -13.27
C ASP A 54 8.89 -0.61 -14.24
N LEU A 55 8.57 -0.81 -15.54
CA LEU A 55 8.68 0.25 -16.54
C LEU A 55 7.69 1.39 -16.30
N GLU A 56 6.43 1.09 -15.97
CA GLU A 56 5.41 2.10 -15.66
C GLU A 56 5.77 2.93 -14.43
N CYS A 57 6.29 2.31 -13.37
CA CYS A 57 6.77 3.01 -12.17
C CYS A 57 8.01 3.85 -12.47
N LYS A 58 8.97 3.32 -13.26
CA LYS A 58 10.17 4.06 -13.68
C LYS A 58 9.84 5.31 -14.51
N LYS A 59 8.82 5.27 -15.37
CA LYS A 59 8.31 6.47 -16.07
C LYS A 59 7.81 7.52 -15.11
N LEU A 60 7.22 7.08 -14.00
CA LEU A 60 6.89 7.94 -12.89
C LEU A 60 8.10 8.16 -11.96
N GLY A 61 9.35 7.87 -12.29
CA GLY A 61 10.49 8.08 -11.37
C GLY A 61 10.37 7.37 -10.01
N ILE A 62 9.58 6.29 -9.93
CA ILE A 62 9.35 5.47 -8.74
C ILE A 62 10.06 4.13 -8.95
N SER A 63 10.86 3.69 -7.98
CA SER A 63 11.37 2.32 -7.93
C SER A 63 10.34 1.42 -7.25
N LEU A 64 9.72 0.52 -8.03
CA LEU A 64 8.90 -0.57 -7.48
C LEU A 64 9.82 -1.69 -7.01
N VAL A 65 9.80 -1.97 -5.71
CA VAL A 65 10.63 -3.00 -5.09
C VAL A 65 9.71 -4.12 -4.61
N ALA A 66 9.86 -5.29 -5.21
CA ALA A 66 9.17 -6.52 -4.82
C ALA A 66 10.16 -7.69 -4.77
N TYR A 67 9.79 -8.77 -4.10
CA TYR A 67 10.54 -10.02 -4.22
C TYR A 67 10.36 -10.59 -5.62
N HIS A 68 11.44 -11.07 -6.25
CA HIS A 68 11.35 -11.70 -7.55
C HIS A 68 10.63 -13.06 -7.49
N LYS A 69 9.80 -13.35 -8.48
CA LYS A 69 9.22 -14.68 -8.73
C LYS A 69 10.32 -15.65 -9.17
N LEU A 70 10.19 -16.91 -8.80
CA LEU A 70 11.19 -17.95 -9.11
C LEU A 70 11.42 -18.11 -10.62
N ASN A 71 10.37 -17.86 -11.42
CA ASN A 71 10.39 -17.96 -12.87
C ASN A 71 10.79 -16.66 -13.58
N ARG A 72 11.26 -15.64 -12.84
CA ARG A 72 11.67 -14.38 -13.45
C ARG A 72 12.97 -14.57 -14.22
N LYS A 73 12.94 -14.21 -15.50
CA LYS A 73 14.11 -14.30 -16.41
C LYS A 73 14.98 -13.04 -16.36
N ASN A 74 14.36 -11.88 -16.21
CA ASN A 74 15.04 -10.59 -16.23
C ASN A 74 15.19 -10.04 -14.81
N HIS A 75 16.38 -10.10 -14.23
CA HIS A 75 16.61 -9.49 -12.91
C HIS A 75 16.80 -7.97 -13.06
N THR A 76 15.78 -7.20 -12.69
CA THR A 76 15.75 -5.73 -12.83
C THR A 76 16.34 -4.96 -11.65
N GLN A 77 16.67 -5.66 -10.56
CA GLN A 77 17.34 -5.12 -9.37
C GLN A 77 18.55 -5.99 -8.99
N ASP A 78 19.59 -5.34 -8.50
CA ASP A 78 20.82 -5.95 -7.99
C ASP A 78 20.73 -6.39 -6.52
N GLY A 79 19.52 -6.37 -5.95
CA GLY A 79 19.25 -6.73 -4.56
C GLY A 79 19.58 -5.67 -3.50
N ARG A 80 20.26 -4.56 -3.85
CA ARG A 80 20.50 -3.47 -2.89
C ARG A 80 19.19 -2.82 -2.45
N GLU A 81 18.26 -2.65 -3.38
CA GLU A 81 16.92 -2.11 -3.10
C GLU A 81 16.06 -3.08 -2.29
N ALA A 82 16.18 -4.39 -2.54
CA ALA A 82 15.45 -5.44 -1.83
C ALA A 82 15.65 -5.43 -0.31
N ARG A 83 16.76 -4.89 0.21
CA ARG A 83 16.98 -4.69 1.66
C ARG A 83 15.87 -3.83 2.30
N ARG A 84 15.23 -2.95 1.53
CA ARG A 84 14.11 -2.12 1.99
C ARG A 84 12.85 -2.94 2.24
N LEU A 85 12.69 -4.11 1.64
CA LEU A 85 11.54 -5.00 1.87
C LEU A 85 11.41 -5.40 3.35
N LYS A 86 12.48 -5.35 4.14
CA LYS A 86 12.44 -5.49 5.61
C LYS A 86 11.52 -4.47 6.29
N LYS A 87 11.18 -3.35 5.65
CA LYS A 87 10.27 -2.32 6.17
C LYS A 87 8.79 -2.57 5.81
N ARG A 88 8.49 -3.64 5.07
CA ARG A 88 7.10 -3.98 4.68
C ARG A 88 6.21 -4.33 5.87
N TYR A 89 6.79 -4.71 7.01
CA TYR A 89 6.05 -4.97 8.25
C TYR A 89 5.14 -3.79 8.66
N THR A 90 5.44 -2.55 8.25
CA THR A 90 4.56 -1.40 8.49
C THR A 90 3.19 -1.58 7.85
N VAL A 91 3.11 -2.12 6.62
CA VAL A 91 1.83 -2.39 5.93
C VAL A 91 1.07 -3.49 6.67
N GLU A 92 1.74 -4.57 7.04
CA GLU A 92 1.14 -5.71 7.73
C GLU A 92 0.61 -5.33 9.11
N ARG A 93 1.39 -4.56 9.88
CA ARG A 93 0.97 -4.00 11.17
C ARG A 93 -0.24 -3.08 11.02
N THR A 94 -0.24 -2.23 9.99
CA THR A 94 -1.38 -1.34 9.73
C THR A 94 -2.64 -2.14 9.39
N ASN A 95 -2.51 -3.17 8.56
CA ASN A 95 -3.61 -4.11 8.26
C ASN A 95 -4.12 -4.81 9.51
N ALA A 96 -3.22 -5.23 10.42
CA ALA A 96 -3.62 -5.85 11.68
C ALA A 96 -4.45 -4.90 12.56
N HIS A 97 -4.08 -3.63 12.64
CA HIS A 97 -4.88 -2.63 13.36
C HIS A 97 -6.25 -2.39 12.71
N LEU A 98 -6.32 -2.36 11.37
CA LEU A 98 -7.59 -2.20 10.65
C LEU A 98 -8.59 -3.33 10.92
N LYS A 99 -8.10 -4.57 11.12
CA LYS A 99 -8.96 -5.72 11.44
C LYS A 99 -9.73 -5.58 12.75
N ASN A 100 -9.30 -4.69 13.65
CA ASN A 100 -10.02 -4.39 14.89
C ASN A 100 -11.31 -3.58 14.66
N TYR A 101 -11.49 -2.98 13.47
CA TYR A 101 -12.68 -2.21 13.13
C TYR A 101 -13.66 -3.07 12.34
N ARG A 102 -14.76 -3.49 12.99
CA ARG A 102 -15.74 -4.43 12.42
C ARG A 102 -16.27 -4.04 11.03
N LYS A 103 -16.49 -2.74 10.80
CA LYS A 103 -16.96 -2.19 9.52
C LYS A 103 -15.94 -2.26 8.38
N VAL A 104 -14.65 -2.44 8.71
CA VAL A 104 -13.55 -2.56 7.75
C VAL A 104 -13.15 -4.01 7.57
N ASN A 105 -13.10 -4.80 8.65
CA ASN A 105 -12.64 -6.20 8.62
C ASN A 105 -13.49 -7.07 7.67
N VAL A 106 -14.82 -6.93 7.75
CA VAL A 106 -15.74 -7.58 6.83
C VAL A 106 -16.53 -6.50 6.10
N ARG A 107 -16.52 -6.57 4.77
CA ARG A 107 -17.28 -5.65 3.91
C ARG A 107 -18.76 -6.01 3.94
N TYR A 108 -19.50 -5.43 4.88
CA TYR A 108 -20.96 -5.48 4.91
C TYR A 108 -21.62 -4.41 4.04
N GLU A 109 -20.90 -3.34 3.74
CA GLU A 109 -21.44 -2.20 3.00
C GLU A 109 -21.59 -2.52 1.51
N ARG A 110 -22.82 -2.35 1.02
CA ARG A 110 -23.15 -2.52 -0.41
C ARG A 110 -22.53 -1.40 -1.25
N ASP A 111 -22.58 -0.17 -0.75
CA ASP A 111 -21.97 0.99 -1.40
C ASP A 111 -20.43 0.95 -1.23
N PRO A 112 -19.65 0.84 -2.33
CA PRO A 112 -18.20 0.89 -2.27
C PRO A 112 -17.66 2.19 -1.68
N LYS A 113 -18.34 3.32 -1.89
CA LYS A 113 -17.85 4.62 -1.43
C LYS A 113 -17.97 4.75 0.09
N LEU A 114 -19.09 4.29 0.64
CA LEU A 114 -19.26 4.23 2.09
C LEU A 114 -18.21 3.32 2.75
N PHE A 115 -17.91 2.17 2.14
CA PHE A 115 -16.84 1.29 2.61
C PHE A 115 -15.46 1.96 2.57
N GLU A 116 -15.14 2.66 1.48
CA GLU A 116 -13.91 3.45 1.35
C GLU A 116 -13.79 4.50 2.48
N ASN A 117 -14.87 5.22 2.77
CA ASN A 117 -14.90 6.21 3.85
C ASN A 117 -14.65 5.58 5.22
N PHE A 118 -15.19 4.39 5.49
CA PHE A 118 -14.91 3.67 6.74
C PHE A 118 -13.44 3.29 6.89
N ILE A 119 -12.77 2.92 5.79
CA ILE A 119 -11.32 2.64 5.81
C ILE A 119 -10.54 3.90 6.17
N TRP A 120 -10.85 5.03 5.52
CA TRP A 120 -10.23 6.32 5.85
C TRP A 120 -10.43 6.70 7.32
N MET A 121 -11.66 6.60 7.83
CA MET A 121 -11.96 6.87 9.25
C MET A 121 -11.17 5.96 10.19
N ALA A 122 -11.07 4.66 9.90
CA ALA A 122 -10.31 3.72 10.72
C ALA A 122 -8.82 4.10 10.77
N HIS A 123 -8.22 4.52 9.64
CA HIS A 123 -6.84 5.02 9.61
C HIS A 123 -6.66 6.29 10.44
N CYS A 124 -7.58 7.26 10.35
CA CYS A 124 -7.54 8.46 11.19
C CYS A 124 -7.54 8.09 12.68
N LEU A 125 -8.42 7.17 13.11
CA LEU A 125 -8.49 6.71 14.49
C LEU A 125 -7.21 5.99 14.95
N ILE A 126 -6.63 5.13 14.10
CA ILE A 126 -5.36 4.46 14.38
C ILE A 126 -4.24 5.50 14.58
N PHE A 127 -4.19 6.50 13.69
CA PHE A 127 -3.16 7.53 13.72
C PHE A 127 -3.28 8.43 14.95
N ILE A 128 -4.49 8.90 15.27
CA ILE A 128 -4.75 9.72 16.47
C ILE A 128 -4.33 8.97 17.74
N LYS A 129 -4.68 7.69 17.87
CA LYS A 129 -4.26 6.86 19.02
C LYS A 129 -2.74 6.75 19.13
N LYS A 130 -2.04 6.60 18.00
CA LYS A 130 -0.58 6.54 17.96
C LYS A 130 0.06 7.86 18.43
N PHE A 131 -0.49 9.01 18.02
CA PHE A 131 0.03 10.32 18.42
C PHE A 131 -0.22 10.64 19.90
N ASN A 132 -1.40 10.33 20.41
CA ASN A 132 -1.71 10.60 21.82
C ASN A 132 -0.77 9.84 22.78
N ILE A 133 -0.40 8.59 22.45
CA ILE A 133 0.56 7.80 23.24
C ILE A 133 1.96 8.44 23.27
N HIS A 134 2.31 9.28 22.29
CA HIS A 134 3.62 9.94 22.21
C HIS A 134 3.65 11.33 22.87
N ILE A 135 2.52 11.88 23.32
CA ILE A 135 2.45 13.18 23.99
C ILE A 135 2.52 13.03 25.53
N ASP A 136 2.28 11.82 26.05
CA ASP A 136 2.27 11.52 27.48
C ASP A 136 3.66 11.18 28.08
N TYR A 137 4.76 11.57 27.42
CA TYR A 137 6.15 11.42 27.88
C TYR A 137 6.95 12.71 27.65
#